data_AF-A0A3A5J6I5-F1
#
_entry.id   AF-A0A3A5J6I5-F1
#
_cell.length_a   1.000
_cell.length_b   1.000
_cell.length_c   1.000
_cell.angle_alpha   90.00
_cell.angle_beta   90.00
_cell.angle_gamma   90.00
#
_symmetry.space_group_name_H-M   'P 1'
#
loop_
_entity.id
_entity.type
_entity.pdbx_description
1 polymer ?
#
loop_
_entity_poly.entity_id
_entity_poly.type
_entity_poly.pdbx_seq_one_letter_code
_entity_poly.pdbx_strand_id
1 'polypeptide(L)'
;MTDSARHLGAALADLRDIRDRIAAREDPAFHACFAALRRWQADQVAQFHAERAAAYDGEPLLVFLTQRFYADADWSELTGRPEKVAGAIQHIVDRDRPLVIAIELQAAAERLDADMVDALLAGDGGRLTPRTYVRAMRRVGRHEDRAQQIRWLEELIELVADYADNRAAHWGFKLARTPARTFGLARTYELLAEGFEAMRTATDLKTGVHDVIAAQRARLERLLGTPLTHD
;
A
#
# COMPACT_ATOMS: atom_id res chain seq x y z
N MET A 1 25.50 -2.47 -9.85
CA MET A 1 24.15 -2.30 -9.26
C MET A 1 24.31 -2.46 -7.76
N THR A 2 23.92 -1.46 -6.97
CA THR A 2 24.01 -1.58 -5.50
C THR A 2 22.93 -2.56 -4.99
N ASP A 3 23.05 -2.99 -3.74
CA ASP A 3 22.11 -3.93 -3.14
C ASP A 3 20.67 -3.36 -3.08
N SER A 4 20.51 -2.05 -2.84
CA SER A 4 19.18 -1.42 -2.81
C SER A 4 18.50 -1.37 -4.18
N ALA A 5 19.24 -1.10 -5.28
CA ALA A 5 18.65 -1.20 -6.63
C ALA A 5 18.19 -2.62 -6.95
N ARG A 6 18.92 -3.64 -6.49
CA ARG A 6 18.52 -5.02 -6.69
C ARG A 6 17.21 -5.32 -5.96
N HIS A 7 17.08 -4.88 -4.70
CA HIS A 7 15.85 -5.06 -3.93
C HIS A 7 14.67 -4.32 -4.56
N LEU A 8 14.87 -3.06 -4.98
CA LEU A 8 13.83 -2.29 -5.66
C LEU A 8 13.43 -2.93 -7.00
N GLY A 9 14.41 -3.38 -7.80
CA GLY A 9 14.16 -4.10 -9.05
C GLY A 9 13.33 -5.37 -8.84
N ALA A 10 13.66 -6.15 -7.82
CA ALA A 10 12.91 -7.36 -7.46
C ALA A 10 11.48 -7.05 -7.00
N ALA A 11 11.28 -6.04 -6.15
CA ALA A 11 9.95 -5.64 -5.71
C ALA A 11 9.07 -5.15 -6.88
N LEU A 12 9.65 -4.37 -7.80
CA LEU A 12 8.97 -3.90 -9.00
C LEU A 12 8.63 -5.04 -9.97
N ALA A 13 9.52 -6.03 -10.09
CA ALA A 13 9.26 -7.23 -10.88
C ALA A 13 8.11 -8.05 -10.28
N ASP A 14 8.08 -8.26 -8.96
CA ASP A 14 6.98 -9.00 -8.32
C ASP A 14 5.63 -8.30 -8.50
N LEU A 15 5.57 -6.98 -8.31
CA LEU A 15 4.36 -6.20 -8.55
C LEU A 15 3.89 -6.31 -10.00
N ARG A 16 4.82 -6.22 -10.97
CA ARG A 16 4.49 -6.44 -12.39
C ARG A 16 3.89 -7.82 -12.60
N ASP A 17 4.57 -8.86 -12.11
CA ASP A 17 4.19 -10.24 -12.37
C ASP A 17 2.84 -10.61 -11.73
N ILE A 18 2.48 -10.00 -10.59
CA ILE A 18 1.13 -10.12 -10.00
C ILE A 18 0.10 -9.43 -10.90
N ARG A 19 0.36 -8.20 -11.35
CA ARG A 19 -0.54 -7.44 -12.21
C ARG A 19 -0.79 -8.11 -13.54
N ASP A 20 0.26 -8.64 -14.17
CA ASP A 20 0.16 -9.37 -15.43
C ASP A 20 -0.68 -10.64 -15.26
N ARG A 21 -0.51 -11.36 -14.14
CA ARG A 21 -1.36 -12.53 -13.81
C ARG A 21 -2.82 -12.17 -13.62
N ILE A 22 -3.11 -11.07 -12.91
CA ILE A 22 -4.47 -10.55 -12.72
C ILE A 22 -5.06 -10.16 -14.08
N ALA A 23 -4.33 -9.38 -14.88
CA ALA A 23 -4.78 -8.89 -16.18
C ALA A 23 -4.99 -10.02 -17.21
N ALA A 24 -4.18 -11.07 -17.17
CA ALA A 24 -4.29 -12.23 -18.05
C ALA A 24 -5.52 -13.11 -17.77
N ARG A 25 -6.27 -12.86 -16.70
CA ARG A 25 -7.51 -13.59 -16.42
C ARG A 25 -8.61 -13.19 -17.40
N GLU A 26 -9.09 -14.14 -18.19
CA GLU A 26 -10.25 -13.99 -19.06
C GLU A 26 -11.58 -14.22 -18.31
N ASP A 27 -11.73 -13.60 -17.14
CA ASP A 27 -12.91 -13.75 -16.28
C ASP A 27 -13.48 -12.38 -15.90
N PRO A 28 -14.52 -11.89 -16.62
CA PRO A 28 -15.16 -10.61 -16.30
C PRO A 28 -15.76 -10.56 -14.89
N ALA A 29 -16.23 -11.69 -14.34
CA ALA A 29 -16.78 -11.73 -13.00
C ALA A 29 -15.68 -11.56 -11.94
N PHE A 30 -14.50 -12.12 -12.18
CA PHE A 30 -13.31 -11.86 -11.38
C PHE A 30 -12.96 -10.38 -11.37
N HIS A 31 -12.81 -9.74 -12.53
CA HIS A 31 -12.41 -8.33 -12.60
C HIS A 31 -13.43 -7.40 -11.93
N ALA A 32 -14.72 -7.65 -12.12
CA ALA A 32 -15.77 -6.89 -11.45
C ALA A 32 -15.73 -7.09 -9.93
N CYS A 33 -15.57 -8.33 -9.47
CA CYS A 33 -15.48 -8.65 -8.04
C CYS A 33 -14.19 -8.07 -7.41
N PHE A 34 -13.07 -8.09 -8.13
CA PHE A 34 -11.78 -7.53 -7.71
C PHE A 34 -11.87 -6.02 -7.50
N ALA A 35 -12.41 -5.28 -8.48
CA ALA A 35 -12.63 -3.84 -8.33
C ALA A 35 -13.59 -3.52 -7.17
N ALA A 36 -14.69 -4.28 -7.04
CA ALA A 36 -15.65 -4.10 -5.96
C ALA A 36 -15.05 -4.40 -4.57
N LEU A 37 -14.25 -5.46 -4.45
CA LEU A 37 -13.57 -5.84 -3.22
C LEU A 37 -12.61 -4.75 -2.77
N ARG A 38 -11.77 -4.24 -3.69
CA ARG A 38 -10.80 -3.18 -3.36
C ARG A 38 -11.50 -1.93 -2.86
N ARG A 39 -12.56 -1.47 -3.55
CA ARG A 39 -13.33 -0.31 -3.08
C ARG A 39 -13.96 -0.56 -1.71
N TRP A 40 -14.61 -1.71 -1.53
CA TRP A 40 -15.21 -2.06 -0.25
C TRP A 40 -14.18 -2.10 0.89
N GLN A 41 -13.01 -2.69 0.67
CA GLN A 41 -11.95 -2.72 1.68
C GLN A 41 -11.42 -1.32 2.01
N ALA A 42 -11.20 -0.48 1.00
CA ALA A 42 -10.76 0.91 1.20
C ALA A 42 -11.77 1.67 2.08
N ASP A 43 -13.06 1.55 1.78
CA ASP A 43 -14.13 2.21 2.52
C ASP A 43 -14.25 1.69 3.96
N GLN A 44 -14.13 0.37 4.16
CA GLN A 44 -14.17 -0.23 5.49
C GLN A 44 -12.97 0.12 6.37
N VAL A 45 -11.79 0.33 5.77
CA VAL A 45 -10.59 0.81 6.48
C VAL A 45 -10.76 2.28 6.82
N ALA A 46 -11.19 3.11 5.86
CA ALA A 46 -11.43 4.53 6.08
C ALA A 46 -12.47 4.78 7.18
N GLN A 47 -13.61 4.07 7.14
CA GLN A 47 -14.63 4.19 8.16
C GLN A 47 -14.14 3.77 9.56
N PHE A 48 -13.37 2.68 9.63
CA PHE A 48 -12.89 2.15 10.92
C PHE A 48 -11.86 3.06 11.60
N HIS A 49 -11.08 3.80 10.80
CA HIS A 49 -10.02 4.68 11.29
C HIS A 49 -10.39 6.17 11.28
N ALA A 50 -11.60 6.54 10.85
CA ALA A 50 -12.01 7.94 10.71
C ALA A 50 -11.84 8.76 12.00
N GLU A 51 -12.35 8.25 13.13
CA GLU A 51 -12.24 8.94 14.42
C GLU A 51 -10.79 9.07 14.89
N ARG A 52 -9.97 8.05 14.66
CA ARG A 52 -8.54 8.08 15.02
C ARG A 52 -7.79 9.08 14.15
N ALA A 53 -8.01 9.05 12.83
CA ALA A 53 -7.39 10.00 11.93
C ALA A 53 -7.74 11.44 12.32
N ALA A 54 -9.02 11.72 12.64
CA ALA A 54 -9.46 13.03 13.07
C ALA A 54 -8.82 13.52 14.38
N ALA A 55 -8.46 12.62 15.29
CA ALA A 55 -7.76 12.98 16.53
C ALA A 55 -6.35 13.56 16.27
N TYR A 56 -5.79 13.35 15.07
CA TYR A 56 -4.44 13.75 14.68
C TYR A 56 -4.43 14.57 13.37
N ASP A 57 -5.54 15.18 12.95
CA ASP A 57 -5.64 15.89 11.65
C ASP A 57 -5.17 15.04 10.43
N GLY A 58 -5.32 13.73 10.56
CA GLY A 58 -4.80 12.71 9.66
C GLY A 58 -5.77 12.27 8.57
N GLU A 59 -6.94 12.90 8.44
CA GLU A 59 -7.94 12.54 7.43
C GLU A 59 -7.39 12.62 5.99
N PRO A 60 -6.60 13.63 5.59
CA PRO A 60 -5.99 13.66 4.26
C PRO A 60 -5.09 12.45 4.02
N LEU A 61 -4.32 12.04 5.04
CA LEU A 61 -3.46 10.85 4.96
C LEU A 61 -4.28 9.56 4.86
N LEU A 62 -5.35 9.44 5.64
CA LEU A 62 -6.25 8.29 5.57
C LEU A 62 -6.90 8.15 4.18
N VAL A 63 -7.36 9.26 3.61
CA VAL A 63 -7.91 9.30 2.25
C VAL A 63 -6.84 8.94 1.22
N PHE A 64 -5.64 9.51 1.34
CA PHE A 64 -4.53 9.17 0.46
C PHE A 64 -4.22 7.67 0.49
N LEU A 65 -3.99 7.10 1.68
CA LEU A 65 -3.60 5.70 1.83
C LEU A 65 -4.68 4.73 1.31
N THR A 66 -5.95 5.01 1.59
CA THR A 66 -7.06 4.10 1.23
C THR A 66 -7.50 4.23 -0.22
N GLN A 67 -7.64 5.45 -0.73
CA GLN A 67 -8.20 5.68 -2.07
C GLN A 67 -7.10 5.83 -3.12
N ARG A 68 -6.12 6.71 -2.87
CA ARG A 68 -5.13 7.12 -3.87
C ARG A 68 -4.00 6.11 -3.99
N PHE A 69 -3.49 5.64 -2.86
CA PHE A 69 -2.43 4.66 -2.79
C PHE A 69 -2.98 3.24 -2.97
N TYR A 70 -3.90 2.79 -2.12
CA TYR A 70 -4.38 1.41 -2.19
C TYR A 70 -5.32 1.15 -3.37
N ALA A 71 -6.35 1.96 -3.63
CA ALA A 71 -7.35 1.61 -4.64
C ALA A 71 -6.97 2.05 -6.07
N ASP A 72 -6.43 3.25 -6.23
CA ASP A 72 -6.33 3.92 -7.53
C ASP A 72 -4.88 4.07 -8.06
N ALA A 73 -3.86 3.60 -7.34
CA ALA A 73 -2.46 3.85 -7.71
C ALA A 73 -2.03 3.16 -9.01
N ASP A 74 -1.55 3.98 -9.95
CA ASP A 74 -0.94 3.53 -11.20
C ASP A 74 0.59 3.46 -11.09
N TRP A 75 1.10 2.25 -10.86
CA TRP A 75 2.53 1.93 -10.84
C TRP A 75 3.12 1.55 -12.20
N SER A 76 2.41 1.75 -13.33
CA SER A 76 2.88 1.34 -14.66
C SER A 76 4.22 1.95 -15.07
N GLU A 77 4.50 3.19 -14.66
CA GLU A 77 5.80 3.84 -14.90
C GLU A 77 6.96 3.07 -14.25
N LEU A 78 6.71 2.47 -13.08
CA LEU A 78 7.74 1.74 -12.36
C LEU A 78 7.86 0.29 -12.81
N THR A 79 6.73 -0.37 -13.09
CA THR A 79 6.71 -1.80 -13.43
C THR A 79 7.05 -2.08 -14.88
N GLY A 80 7.04 -1.09 -15.77
CA GLY A 80 7.28 -1.31 -17.20
C GLY A 80 8.68 -1.86 -17.52
N ARG A 81 9.72 -1.44 -16.78
CA ARG A 81 11.10 -1.96 -16.89
C ARG A 81 11.80 -1.94 -15.53
N PRO A 82 11.50 -2.91 -14.64
CA PRO A 82 11.91 -2.88 -13.23
C PRO A 82 13.38 -2.58 -12.99
N GLU A 83 14.30 -3.31 -13.63
CA GLU A 83 15.74 -3.12 -13.47
C GLU A 83 16.23 -1.74 -13.96
N LYS A 84 15.69 -1.26 -15.08
CA LYS A 84 16.06 0.05 -15.64
C LYS A 84 15.55 1.18 -14.74
N VAL A 85 14.32 1.05 -14.26
CA VAL A 85 13.69 2.01 -13.36
C VAL A 85 14.42 2.06 -12.03
N ALA A 86 14.74 0.90 -11.45
CA ALA A 86 15.49 0.81 -10.20
C ALA A 86 16.84 1.53 -10.32
N GLY A 87 17.58 1.31 -11.42
CA GLY A 87 18.81 2.04 -11.72
C GLY A 87 18.61 3.56 -11.85
N ALA A 88 17.53 4.01 -12.51
CA ALA A 88 17.20 5.42 -12.64
C ALA A 88 16.92 6.08 -11.28
N ILE A 89 16.19 5.39 -10.39
CA ILE A 89 15.83 5.89 -9.06
C ILE A 89 17.06 6.14 -8.19
N GLN A 90 18.13 5.34 -8.33
CA GLN A 90 19.39 5.57 -7.61
C GLN A 90 20.07 6.90 -7.97
N HIS A 91 19.74 7.48 -9.12
CA HIS A 91 20.22 8.80 -9.52
C HIS A 91 19.35 9.94 -8.99
N ILE A 92 18.19 9.63 -8.38
CA ILE A 92 17.22 10.61 -7.90
C ILE A 92 17.22 10.67 -6.37
N VAL A 93 17.27 9.51 -5.70
CA VAL A 93 17.18 9.42 -4.24
C VAL A 93 18.27 8.52 -3.67
N ASP A 94 18.84 8.94 -2.54
CA ASP A 94 19.88 8.19 -1.84
C ASP A 94 19.33 7.10 -0.92
N ARG A 95 18.03 7.19 -0.56
CA ARG A 95 17.34 6.27 0.36
C ARG A 95 16.00 5.87 -0.25
N ASP A 96 15.95 4.68 -0.84
CA ASP A 96 14.80 4.15 -1.57
C ASP A 96 13.89 3.23 -0.73
N ARG A 97 14.26 2.91 0.52
CA ARG A 97 13.51 1.99 1.38
C ARG A 97 12.01 2.32 1.48
N PRO A 98 11.56 3.58 1.66
CA PRO A 98 10.14 3.90 1.65
C PRO A 98 9.43 3.50 0.36
N LEU A 99 10.10 3.70 -0.78
CA LEU A 99 9.56 3.30 -2.08
C LEU A 99 9.52 1.77 -2.22
N VAL A 100 10.56 1.07 -1.78
CA VAL A 100 10.57 -0.40 -1.77
C VAL A 100 9.38 -0.94 -0.98
N ILE A 101 9.17 -0.46 0.26
CA ILE A 101 8.05 -0.89 1.11
C ILE A 101 6.70 -0.56 0.47
N ALA A 102 6.57 0.62 -0.14
CA ALA A 102 5.34 1.01 -0.82
C ALA A 102 4.99 0.02 -1.96
N ILE A 103 5.98 -0.43 -2.73
CA ILE A 103 5.80 -1.43 -3.77
C ILE A 103 5.50 -2.82 -3.20
N GLU A 104 6.20 -3.22 -2.13
CA GLU A 104 5.94 -4.49 -1.42
C GLU A 104 4.52 -4.55 -0.86
N LEU A 105 4.04 -3.46 -0.28
CA LEU A 105 2.66 -3.32 0.21
C LEU A 105 1.64 -3.51 -0.92
N GLN A 106 1.87 -2.90 -2.08
CA GLN A 106 0.99 -3.00 -3.24
C GLN A 106 0.97 -4.42 -3.81
N ALA A 107 2.14 -5.04 -3.97
CA ALA A 107 2.27 -6.42 -4.44
C ALA A 107 1.55 -7.39 -3.49
N ALA A 108 1.78 -7.27 -2.19
CA ALA A 108 1.12 -8.10 -1.19
C ALA A 108 -0.40 -7.88 -1.16
N ALA A 109 -0.85 -6.64 -1.30
CA ALA A 109 -2.27 -6.30 -1.32
C ALA A 109 -2.97 -6.90 -2.54
N GLU A 110 -2.42 -6.72 -3.75
CA GLU A 110 -3.03 -7.27 -4.97
C GLU A 110 -3.07 -8.79 -4.97
N ARG A 111 -2.04 -9.44 -4.44
CA ARG A 111 -2.02 -10.90 -4.30
C ARG A 111 -3.10 -11.39 -3.33
N LEU A 112 -3.22 -10.76 -2.17
CA LEU A 112 -4.25 -11.11 -1.20
C LEU A 112 -5.65 -10.83 -1.74
N ASP A 113 -5.83 -9.73 -2.47
CA ASP A 113 -7.12 -9.36 -3.06
C ASP A 113 -7.54 -10.35 -4.14
N ALA A 114 -6.60 -10.85 -4.96
CA ALA A 114 -6.87 -11.88 -5.95
C ALA A 114 -7.35 -13.18 -5.28
N ASP A 115 -6.63 -13.65 -4.25
CA ASP A 115 -7.01 -14.85 -3.48
C ASP A 115 -8.38 -14.69 -2.81
N MET A 116 -8.66 -13.49 -2.27
CA MET A 116 -9.94 -13.15 -1.65
C MET A 116 -11.09 -13.18 -2.66
N VAL A 117 -10.88 -12.68 -3.88
CA VAL A 117 -11.89 -12.75 -4.94
C VAL A 117 -12.18 -14.19 -5.32
N ASP A 118 -11.15 -15.02 -5.48
CA ASP A 118 -11.36 -16.43 -5.80
C ASP A 118 -12.17 -17.15 -4.70
N ALA A 119 -11.87 -16.87 -3.43
CA ALA A 119 -12.63 -17.39 -2.30
C ALA A 119 -14.08 -16.86 -2.23
N LEU A 120 -14.33 -15.61 -2.64
CA LEU A 120 -15.65 -15.00 -2.70
C LEU A 120 -16.50 -15.57 -3.85
N LEU A 121 -15.90 -15.75 -5.03
CA LEU A 121 -16.57 -16.32 -6.19
C LEU A 121 -16.94 -17.79 -5.97
N ALA A 122 -16.00 -18.59 -5.46
CA ALA A 122 -16.21 -20.01 -5.20
C ALA A 122 -17.28 -20.28 -4.12
N GLY A 123 -17.45 -19.37 -3.15
CA GLY A 123 -18.33 -19.58 -2.02
C GLY A 123 -19.67 -18.86 -2.06
N ASP A 124 -19.64 -17.57 -2.40
CA ASP A 124 -20.78 -16.65 -2.23
C ASP A 124 -21.12 -15.90 -3.53
N GLY A 125 -20.64 -16.41 -4.68
CA GLY A 125 -20.91 -15.85 -6.01
C GLY A 125 -20.41 -14.41 -6.18
N GLY A 126 -19.35 -14.03 -5.46
CA GLY A 126 -18.79 -12.67 -5.49
C GLY A 126 -19.56 -11.64 -4.66
N ARG A 127 -20.58 -12.04 -3.89
CA ARG A 127 -21.35 -11.11 -3.04
C ARG A 127 -20.49 -10.59 -1.88
N LEU A 128 -20.35 -9.26 -1.81
CA LEU A 128 -19.62 -8.58 -0.73
C LEU A 128 -20.56 -8.14 0.41
N THR A 129 -20.30 -8.67 1.60
CA THR A 129 -20.90 -8.29 2.89
C THR A 129 -19.86 -8.53 3.98
N PRO A 130 -19.98 -7.93 5.18
CA PRO A 130 -19.07 -8.25 6.28
C PRO A 130 -18.96 -9.77 6.55
N ARG A 131 -20.08 -10.50 6.47
CA ARG A 131 -20.12 -11.96 6.70
C ARG A 131 -19.37 -12.74 5.63
N THR A 132 -19.58 -12.42 4.35
CA THR A 132 -18.93 -13.12 3.24
C THR A 132 -17.45 -12.77 3.15
N TYR A 133 -17.09 -11.52 3.45
CA TYR A 133 -15.69 -11.07 3.56
C TYR A 133 -14.92 -11.84 4.63
N VAL A 134 -15.44 -11.93 5.86
CA VAL A 134 -14.77 -12.68 6.94
C VAL A 134 -14.65 -14.16 6.59
N ARG A 135 -15.66 -14.73 5.95
CA ARG A 135 -15.60 -16.13 5.49
C ARG A 135 -14.52 -16.33 4.42
N ALA A 136 -14.43 -15.44 3.44
CA ALA A 136 -13.37 -15.48 2.43
C ALA A 136 -11.98 -15.34 3.07
N MET A 137 -11.80 -14.39 3.99
CA MET A 137 -10.55 -14.21 4.72
C MET A 137 -10.12 -15.48 5.47
N ARG A 138 -11.06 -16.15 6.14
CA ARG A 138 -10.79 -17.42 6.84
C ARG A 138 -10.44 -18.57 5.88
N ARG A 139 -11.06 -18.62 4.70
CA ARG A 139 -10.73 -19.61 3.66
C ARG A 139 -9.35 -19.38 3.07
N VAL A 140 -8.99 -18.12 2.83
CA VAL A 140 -7.67 -17.74 2.30
C VAL A 140 -6.58 -18.06 3.32
N GLY A 141 -6.81 -17.81 4.62
CA GLY A 141 -5.91 -18.24 5.70
C GLY A 141 -4.56 -17.52 5.76
N ARG A 142 -4.34 -16.50 4.93
CA ARG A 142 -3.08 -15.73 4.81
C ARG A 142 -2.98 -14.61 5.86
N HIS A 143 -3.13 -14.98 7.13
CA HIS A 143 -3.18 -14.02 8.24
C HIS A 143 -1.82 -13.39 8.55
N GLU A 144 -0.73 -14.16 8.38
CA GLU A 144 0.64 -13.68 8.53
C GLU A 144 0.97 -12.59 7.51
N ASP A 145 0.51 -12.73 6.26
CA ASP A 145 0.69 -11.71 5.23
C ASP A 145 -0.02 -10.41 5.60
N ARG A 146 -1.23 -10.50 6.17
CA ARG A 146 -1.95 -9.32 6.67
C ARG A 146 -1.20 -8.66 7.84
N ALA A 147 -0.60 -9.44 8.72
CA ALA A 147 0.24 -8.92 9.81
C ALA A 147 1.51 -8.25 9.27
N GLN A 148 2.14 -8.82 8.24
CA GLN A 148 3.29 -8.24 7.57
C GLN A 148 2.94 -6.91 6.89
N GLN A 149 1.77 -6.81 6.23
CA GLN A 149 1.29 -5.55 5.65
C GLN A 149 1.12 -4.46 6.72
N ILE A 150 0.64 -4.81 7.92
CA ILE A 150 0.53 -3.87 9.04
C ILE A 150 1.93 -3.39 9.47
N ARG A 151 2.91 -4.30 9.59
CA ARG A 151 4.30 -3.95 9.93
C ARG A 151 4.94 -3.04 8.88
N TRP A 152 4.76 -3.35 7.60
CA TRP A 152 5.28 -2.52 6.51
C TRP A 152 4.63 -1.14 6.48
N LEU A 153 3.33 -1.03 6.76
CA LEU A 153 2.67 0.28 6.84
C LEU A 153 3.25 1.12 7.99
N GLU A 154 3.48 0.52 9.15
CA GLU A 154 4.13 1.18 10.30
C GLU A 154 5.54 1.65 9.93
N GLU A 155 6.40 0.75 9.41
CA GLU A 155 7.76 1.07 8.97
C GLU A 155 7.77 2.19 7.91
N LEU A 156 6.88 2.13 6.92
CA LEU A 156 6.77 3.15 5.88
C LEU A 156 6.47 4.53 6.47
N ILE A 157 5.47 4.63 7.34
CA ILE A 157 5.07 5.92 7.91
C ILE A 157 6.14 6.44 8.86
N GLU A 158 6.79 5.59 9.65
CA GLU A 158 7.89 6.00 10.52
C GLU A 158 9.07 6.57 9.73
N LEU A 159 9.47 5.86 8.66
CA LEU A 159 10.53 6.32 7.77
C LEU A 159 10.16 7.68 7.15
N VAL A 160 8.92 7.84 6.68
CA VAL A 160 8.51 9.09 6.03
C VAL A 160 8.29 10.24 7.02
N ALA A 161 7.84 9.96 8.25
CA ALA A 161 7.71 10.97 9.30
C ALA A 161 9.05 11.68 9.56
N ASP A 162 10.15 10.94 9.61
CA ASP A 162 11.50 11.52 9.77
C ASP A 162 11.88 12.47 8.62
N TYR A 163 11.36 12.24 7.40
CA TYR A 163 11.55 13.15 6.27
C TYR A 163 10.58 14.33 6.30
N ALA A 164 9.34 14.12 6.71
CA ALA A 164 8.30 15.15 6.73
C ALA A 164 8.65 16.32 7.67
N ASP A 165 9.32 16.01 8.78
CA ASP A 165 9.79 16.99 9.76
C ASP A 165 11.04 17.75 9.32
N ASN A 166 11.73 17.28 8.27
CA ASN A 166 13.00 17.84 7.81
C ASN A 166 12.84 18.76 6.59
N ARG A 167 13.11 20.06 6.79
CA ARG A 167 13.08 21.07 5.71
C ARG A 167 13.99 20.75 4.52
N ALA A 168 15.15 20.14 4.76
CA ALA A 168 16.07 19.76 3.68
C ALA A 168 15.52 18.58 2.86
N ALA A 169 14.87 17.61 3.51
CA ALA A 169 14.19 16.52 2.81
C ALA A 169 13.06 17.01 1.92
N HIS A 170 12.27 17.98 2.39
CA HIS A 170 11.23 18.64 1.58
C HIS A 170 11.81 19.28 0.31
N TRP A 171 12.90 20.03 0.45
CA TRP A 171 13.58 20.63 -0.70
C TRP A 171 14.15 19.58 -1.64
N GLY A 172 14.78 18.52 -1.12
CA GLY A 172 15.27 17.39 -1.91
C GLY A 172 14.15 16.72 -2.71
N PHE A 173 13.01 16.46 -2.06
CA PHE A 173 11.83 15.90 -2.71
C PHE A 173 11.29 16.83 -3.80
N LYS A 174 11.25 18.15 -3.58
CA LYS A 174 10.87 19.12 -4.63
C LYS A 174 11.83 19.11 -5.82
N LEU A 175 13.13 19.03 -5.55
CA LEU A 175 14.17 18.99 -6.59
C LEU A 175 14.12 17.69 -7.41
N ALA A 176 13.63 16.59 -6.83
CA ALA A 176 13.45 15.31 -7.52
C ALA A 176 12.39 15.34 -8.65
N ARG A 177 11.55 16.38 -8.73
CA ARG A 177 10.50 16.49 -9.77
C ARG A 177 11.05 16.46 -11.19
N THR A 178 12.08 17.27 -11.45
CA THR A 178 12.68 17.39 -12.78
C THR A 178 13.34 16.10 -13.24
N PRO A 179 14.26 15.47 -12.46
CA PRO A 179 14.84 14.20 -12.88
C PRO A 179 13.79 13.10 -12.99
N ALA A 180 12.77 13.04 -12.12
CA ALA A 180 11.68 12.08 -12.25
C ALA A 180 10.97 12.20 -13.62
N ARG A 181 10.66 13.41 -14.07
CA ARG A 181 10.09 13.64 -15.41
C ARG A 181 11.02 13.17 -16.52
N THR A 182 12.31 13.48 -16.43
CA THR A 182 13.32 13.05 -17.41
C THR A 182 13.40 11.52 -17.51
N PHE A 183 13.22 10.82 -16.41
CA PHE A 183 13.23 9.36 -16.36
C PHE A 183 11.87 8.70 -16.64
N GLY A 184 10.83 9.49 -16.94
CA GLY A 184 9.47 8.97 -17.22
C GLY A 184 8.69 8.55 -15.96
N LEU A 185 9.05 9.10 -14.80
CA LEU A 185 8.45 8.83 -13.48
C LEU A 185 7.59 10.01 -12.99
N ALA A 186 6.97 10.75 -13.91
CA ALA A 186 6.26 11.98 -13.60
C ALA A 186 5.01 11.73 -12.73
N ARG A 187 4.21 10.71 -13.08
CA ARG A 187 2.98 10.39 -12.33
C ARG A 187 3.30 9.75 -10.99
N THR A 188 4.34 8.92 -10.96
CA THR A 188 4.86 8.35 -9.71
C THR A 188 5.29 9.45 -8.75
N TYR A 189 6.03 10.44 -9.24
CA TYR A 189 6.41 11.60 -8.44
C TYR A 189 5.19 12.35 -7.90
N GLU A 190 4.19 12.60 -8.75
CA GLU A 190 2.97 13.32 -8.34
C GLU A 190 2.17 12.57 -7.27
N LEU A 191 2.04 11.24 -7.38
CA LEU A 191 1.43 10.39 -6.34
C LEU A 191 2.19 10.47 -5.02
N LEU A 192 3.52 10.35 -5.06
CA LEU A 192 4.36 10.45 -3.85
C LEU A 192 4.29 11.85 -3.23
N ALA A 193 4.18 12.90 -4.06
CA ALA A 193 4.03 14.27 -3.59
C ALA A 193 2.68 14.49 -2.89
N GLU A 194 1.60 13.93 -3.44
CA GLU A 194 0.27 13.94 -2.81
C GLU A 194 0.32 13.27 -1.43
N GLY A 195 0.97 12.11 -1.32
CA GLY A 195 1.15 11.42 -0.03
C GLY A 195 1.99 12.20 0.96
N PHE A 196 3.09 12.81 0.50
CA PHE A 196 3.95 13.63 1.34
C PHE A 196 3.22 14.85 1.91
N GLU A 197 2.45 15.56 1.09
CA GLU A 197 1.65 16.70 1.56
C GLU A 197 0.54 16.24 2.52
N ALA A 198 -0.10 15.09 2.26
CA ALA A 198 -1.11 14.52 3.17
C ALA A 198 -0.53 14.11 4.53
N MET A 199 0.71 13.60 4.59
CA MET A 199 1.39 13.30 5.86
C MET A 199 1.71 14.55 6.66
N ARG A 200 1.99 15.67 6.00
CA ARG A 200 2.32 16.94 6.66
C ARG A 200 1.14 17.63 7.32
N THR A 201 -0.09 17.25 6.98
CA THR A 201 -1.28 17.78 7.66
C THR A 201 -1.50 17.10 9.02
N ALA A 202 -1.01 15.88 9.19
CA ALA A 202 -1.19 15.12 10.41
C ALA A 202 -0.37 15.72 11.56
N THR A 203 -1.04 16.00 12.66
CA THR A 203 -0.42 16.39 13.93
C THR A 203 0.12 15.13 14.63
N ASP A 204 1.39 15.13 15.01
CA ASP A 204 2.06 13.99 15.66
C ASP A 204 1.86 12.66 14.90
N LEU A 205 2.33 12.63 13.64
CA LEU A 205 2.17 11.52 12.71
C LEU A 205 2.59 10.16 13.29
N LYS A 206 3.66 10.12 14.11
CA LYS A 206 4.16 8.88 14.72
C LYS A 206 3.17 8.33 15.74
N THR A 207 2.68 9.17 16.64
CA THR A 207 1.67 8.75 17.62
C THR A 207 0.37 8.35 16.93
N GLY A 208 -0.07 9.11 15.93
CA GLY A 208 -1.26 8.82 15.14
C GLY A 208 -1.20 7.48 14.42
N VAL A 209 -0.07 7.15 13.78
CA VAL A 209 0.09 5.85 13.11
C VAL A 209 0.14 4.70 14.12
N HIS A 210 0.79 4.86 15.27
CA HIS A 210 0.83 3.82 16.30
C HIS A 210 -0.57 3.48 16.84
N ASP A 211 -1.45 4.46 17.05
CA ASP A 211 -2.84 4.22 17.45
C ASP A 211 -3.64 3.46 16.36
N VAL A 212 -3.52 3.91 15.10
CA VAL A 212 -4.15 3.23 13.95
C VAL A 212 -3.67 1.77 13.83
N ILE A 213 -2.36 1.54 13.94
CA ILE A 213 -1.75 0.21 13.85
C ILE A 213 -2.18 -0.69 15.02
N ALA A 214 -2.18 -0.17 16.26
CA ALA A 214 -2.64 -0.92 17.43
C ALA A 214 -4.11 -1.34 17.27
N ALA A 215 -4.98 -0.43 16.82
CA ALA A 215 -6.39 -0.74 16.57
C ALA A 215 -6.58 -1.78 15.46
N GLN A 216 -5.76 -1.71 14.40
CA GLN A 216 -5.80 -2.66 13.30
C GLN A 216 -5.32 -4.07 13.72
N ARG A 217 -4.26 -4.16 14.53
CA ARG A 217 -3.78 -5.43 15.12
C ARG A 217 -4.87 -6.06 15.99
N ALA A 218 -5.44 -5.30 16.93
CA ALA A 218 -6.52 -5.78 17.78
C ALA A 218 -7.77 -6.22 16.99
N ARG A 219 -8.08 -5.52 15.88
CA ARG A 219 -9.16 -5.93 14.96
C ARG A 219 -8.85 -7.27 14.29
N LEU A 220 -7.62 -7.46 13.80
CA LEU A 220 -7.20 -8.70 13.17
C LEU A 220 -7.25 -9.86 14.17
N GLU A 221 -6.67 -9.70 15.36
CA GLU A 221 -6.70 -10.73 16.43
C GLU A 221 -8.12 -11.18 16.78
N ARG A 222 -9.07 -10.25 16.92
CA ARG A 222 -10.49 -10.59 17.15
C ARG A 222 -11.11 -11.40 16.01
N LEU A 223 -10.69 -11.17 14.77
CA LEU A 223 -11.19 -11.93 13.61
C LEU A 223 -10.62 -13.36 13.57
N LEU A 224 -9.38 -13.54 14.05
CA LEU A 224 -8.66 -14.81 14.07
C LEU A 224 -8.98 -15.68 15.29
N GLY A 225 -9.28 -15.06 16.43
CA GLY A 225 -9.45 -15.77 17.70
C GLY A 225 -8.12 -16.21 18.34
N THR A 226 -6.97 -15.71 17.86
CA THR A 226 -5.62 -16.02 18.34
C THR A 226 -4.76 -14.74 18.32
N PRO A 227 -3.85 -14.52 19.30
CA PRO A 227 -2.92 -13.38 19.29
C PRO A 227 -1.99 -13.41 18.07
N LEU A 228 -1.62 -12.24 17.53
CA LEU A 228 -0.59 -12.17 16.49
C LEU A 228 0.79 -12.32 17.14
N THR A 229 1.61 -13.26 16.66
CA THR A 229 2.97 -13.44 17.15
C THR A 229 3.79 -12.16 16.91
N HIS A 230 4.36 -11.62 17.98
CA HIS A 230 5.29 -10.50 17.93
C HIS A 230 6.70 -11.08 17.80
N ASP A 231 7.16 -11.26 16.56
CA ASP A 231 8.58 -11.42 16.27
C ASP A 231 9.18 -10.05 15.91
#